data_AF-M1AT58-F1
#
_entry.id   AF-M1AT58-F1
#
_cell.length_a   1.000
_cell.length_b   1.000
_cell.length_c   1.000
_cell.angle_alpha   90.00
_cell.angle_beta   90.00
_cell.angle_gamma   90.00
#
_symmetry.space_group_name_H-M   'P 1'
#
loop_
_entity.id
_entity.type
_entity.pdbx_description
1 polymer ?
#
loop_
_entity_poly.entity_id
_entity_poly.type
_entity_poly.pdbx_seq_one_letter_code
_entity_poly.pdbx_strand_id
1 'polypeptide(L)'
;MAAKAAALRKSSHRSENFIQKLVKNPKIPFAIALLIADSILVALIIAYVPYTKIDWDAYMSQVTGFLEGERDYSNLKGDTGPLVYPAGFLYIYSAIQYVTGGQVYPAQILFGFLYMLDLAIVVFMYLKTDVVPWWALSLLSLSKRVHSIFVLRLFNDCFATTLLHAALVSIICQKWHLGLVIFSGAVSIKMNVLLYAPPLLLLMVKAMDIVGVISALAGAALVQVSWVTSILLMNGASSDQIVYQ
;
A
#
# COMPACT_ATOMS: atom_id res chain seq x y z
N MET A 1 -7.66 10.19 -44.80
CA MET A 1 -8.26 8.85 -44.63
C MET A 1 -7.22 7.74 -44.33
N ALA A 2 -6.06 7.70 -44.99
CA ALA A 2 -5.05 6.65 -44.79
C ALA A 2 -4.48 6.52 -43.35
N ALA A 3 -4.22 7.64 -42.66
CA ALA A 3 -3.68 7.63 -41.30
C ALA A 3 -4.64 6.99 -40.26
N LYS A 4 -5.95 7.18 -40.43
CA LYS A 4 -6.98 6.61 -39.56
C LYS A 4 -7.10 5.09 -39.76
N ALA A 5 -6.99 4.62 -41.01
CA ALA A 5 -6.97 3.20 -41.34
C ALA A 5 -5.71 2.48 -40.81
N ALA A 6 -4.54 3.14 -40.87
CA ALA A 6 -3.30 2.62 -40.31
C ALA A 6 -3.34 2.52 -38.78
N ALA A 7 -3.93 3.52 -38.10
CA ALA A 7 -4.11 3.50 -36.65
C ALA A 7 -5.08 2.38 -36.20
N LEU A 8 -6.19 2.18 -36.92
CA LEU A 8 -7.15 1.10 -36.65
C LEU A 8 -6.53 -0.28 -36.86
N ARG A 9 -5.77 -0.48 -37.94
CA ARG A 9 -5.06 -1.74 -38.21
C ARG A 9 -3.98 -2.05 -37.17
N LYS A 10 -3.24 -1.03 -36.71
CA LYS A 10 -2.25 -1.16 -35.62
C LYS A 10 -2.91 -1.49 -34.29
N SER A 11 -4.07 -0.89 -33.99
CA SER A 11 -4.88 -1.20 -32.79
C SER A 11 -5.42 -2.63 -32.82
N SER A 12 -5.99 -3.05 -33.96
CA SER A 12 -6.54 -4.40 -34.16
C SER A 12 -5.46 -5.47 -34.00
N HIS A 13 -4.32 -5.30 -34.67
CA HIS A 13 -3.21 -6.25 -34.59
C HIS A 13 -2.60 -6.32 -33.17
N ARG A 14 -2.55 -5.19 -32.44
CA ARG A 14 -2.12 -5.15 -31.04
C ARG A 14 -3.08 -5.88 -30.12
N SER A 15 -4.39 -5.73 -30.35
CA SER A 15 -5.45 -6.44 -29.62
C SER A 15 -5.40 -7.94 -29.88
N GLU A 16 -5.26 -8.37 -31.14
CA GLU A 16 -5.15 -9.79 -31.50
C GLU A 16 -3.90 -10.44 -30.92
N ASN A 17 -2.75 -9.77 -30.96
CA ASN A 17 -1.52 -10.27 -30.33
C ASN A 17 -1.65 -10.39 -28.81
N PHE A 18 -2.39 -9.47 -28.17
CA PHE A 18 -2.64 -9.51 -26.73
C PHE A 18 -3.59 -10.66 -26.36
N ILE A 19 -4.70 -10.84 -27.09
CA ILE A 19 -5.65 -11.94 -26.90
C ILE A 19 -4.97 -13.30 -27.16
N GLN A 20 -4.16 -13.44 -28.20
CA GLN A 20 -3.43 -14.68 -28.46
C GLN A 20 -2.40 -14.99 -27.35
N LYS A 21 -1.77 -13.97 -26.77
CA LYS A 21 -0.82 -14.13 -25.65
C LYS A 21 -1.54 -14.49 -24.34
N LEU A 22 -2.76 -13.96 -24.13
CA LEU A 22 -3.69 -14.33 -23.05
C LEU A 22 -4.13 -15.79 -23.15
N VAL A 23 -4.47 -16.26 -24.35
CA VAL A 23 -4.95 -17.64 -24.58
C VAL A 23 -3.81 -18.65 -24.49
N LYS A 24 -2.58 -18.29 -24.88
CA LYS A 24 -1.41 -19.20 -24.85
C LYS A 24 -0.78 -19.37 -23.45
N ASN A 25 -0.96 -18.43 -22.52
CA ASN A 25 -0.45 -18.56 -21.16
C ASN A 25 -1.62 -18.68 -20.17
N PRO A 26 -1.93 -19.88 -19.64
CA PRO A 26 -3.07 -20.07 -18.75
C PRO A 26 -2.98 -19.26 -17.44
N LYS A 27 -1.80 -18.75 -17.06
CA LYS A 27 -1.60 -17.97 -15.85
C LYS A 27 -2.36 -16.63 -15.87
N ILE A 28 -2.40 -15.94 -17.01
CA ILE A 28 -3.04 -14.61 -17.11
C ILE A 28 -4.57 -14.68 -16.99
N PRO A 29 -5.31 -15.49 -17.78
CA PRO A 29 -6.75 -15.60 -17.61
C PRO A 29 -7.12 -16.18 -16.24
N PHE A 30 -6.31 -17.10 -15.69
CA PHE A 30 -6.51 -17.61 -14.33
C PHE A 30 -6.34 -16.51 -13.27
N ALA A 31 -5.30 -15.68 -13.38
CA ALA A 31 -5.07 -14.54 -12.50
C ALA A 31 -6.24 -13.54 -12.52
N ILE A 32 -6.79 -13.25 -13.71
CA ILE A 32 -7.95 -12.35 -13.84
C ILE A 32 -9.19 -12.98 -13.18
N ALA A 33 -9.45 -14.27 -13.45
CA ALA A 33 -10.57 -14.99 -12.83
C ALA A 33 -10.44 -15.04 -11.30
N LEU A 34 -9.22 -15.24 -10.80
CA LEU A 34 -8.91 -15.22 -9.37
C LEU A 34 -9.26 -13.87 -8.74
N LEU A 35 -8.82 -12.75 -9.34
CA LEU A 35 -9.11 -11.41 -8.83
C LEU A 35 -10.61 -11.11 -8.83
N ILE A 36 -11.34 -11.55 -9.86
CA ILE A 36 -12.81 -11.38 -9.91
C ILE A 36 -13.47 -12.20 -8.80
N ALA A 37 -13.14 -13.49 -8.67
CA ALA A 37 -13.71 -14.36 -7.66
C ALA A 37 -13.44 -13.85 -6.24
N ASP A 38 -12.22 -13.38 -5.98
CA ASP A 38 -11.82 -12.85 -4.68
C ASP A 38 -12.51 -11.50 -4.39
N SER A 39 -12.68 -10.63 -5.39
CA SER A 39 -13.45 -9.39 -5.21
C SER A 39 -14.90 -9.64 -4.78
N ILE A 40 -15.52 -10.70 -5.31
CA ILE A 40 -16.86 -11.14 -4.89
C ILE A 40 -16.80 -11.68 -3.46
N LEU A 41 -15.81 -12.51 -3.13
CA LEU A 41 -15.62 -13.04 -1.78
C LEU A 41 -15.47 -11.91 -0.75
N VAL A 42 -14.64 -10.90 -1.04
CA VAL A 42 -14.46 -9.72 -0.19
C VAL A 42 -15.76 -8.96 0.02
N ALA A 43 -16.53 -8.74 -1.05
CA ALA A 43 -17.85 -8.10 -0.95
C ALA A 43 -18.81 -8.91 -0.06
N LEU A 44 -18.82 -10.25 -0.20
CA LEU A 44 -19.61 -11.14 0.64
C LEU A 44 -19.15 -11.12 2.11
N ILE A 45 -17.84 -11.07 2.36
CA ILE A 45 -17.31 -10.97 3.73
C ILE A 45 -17.78 -9.68 4.38
N ILE A 46 -17.68 -8.54 3.69
CA ILE A 46 -18.13 -7.24 4.21
C ILE A 46 -19.65 -7.25 4.47
N ALA A 47 -20.44 -7.90 3.61
CA ALA A 47 -21.89 -7.93 3.74
C ALA A 47 -22.40 -8.87 4.84
N TYR A 48 -21.74 -10.01 5.06
CA TYR A 48 -22.29 -11.10 5.87
C TYR A 48 -21.47 -11.49 7.10
N VAL A 49 -20.21 -11.08 7.20
CA VAL A 49 -19.36 -11.43 8.35
C VAL A 49 -19.29 -10.25 9.31
N PRO A 50 -19.58 -10.46 10.62
CA PRO A 50 -19.49 -9.40 11.61
C PRO A 50 -18.09 -8.79 11.68
N TYR A 51 -18.04 -7.46 11.73
CA TYR A 51 -16.82 -6.71 12.00
C TYR A 51 -16.22 -7.10 13.35
N THR A 52 -14.89 -7.21 13.41
CA THR A 52 -14.17 -7.52 14.65
C THR A 52 -13.36 -6.30 15.09
N LYS A 53 -13.87 -5.62 16.11
CA LYS A 53 -13.18 -4.47 16.70
C LYS A 53 -11.90 -4.93 17.41
N ILE A 54 -10.76 -4.40 16.98
CA ILE A 54 -9.46 -4.60 17.65
C ILE A 54 -8.78 -3.24 17.81
N ASP A 55 -8.18 -2.72 16.73
CA ASP A 55 -7.34 -1.51 16.80
C ASP A 55 -8.01 -0.25 16.24
N TRP A 56 -9.11 -0.39 15.48
CA TRP A 56 -9.73 0.73 14.76
C TRP A 56 -10.04 1.94 15.66
N ASP A 57 -10.67 1.70 16.80
CA ASP A 57 -11.04 2.78 17.72
C ASP A 57 -9.80 3.45 18.32
N ALA A 58 -8.77 2.68 18.65
CA ALA A 58 -7.50 3.25 19.09
C ALA A 58 -6.86 4.11 18.01
N TYR A 59 -6.90 3.66 16.75
CA TYR A 59 -6.41 4.45 15.61
C TYR A 59 -7.21 5.74 15.43
N MET A 60 -8.54 5.68 15.50
CA MET A 60 -9.39 6.87 15.34
C MET A 60 -9.22 7.87 16.49
N SER A 61 -9.04 7.42 17.73
CA SER A 61 -8.74 8.29 18.87
C SER A 61 -7.39 9.00 18.71
N GLN A 62 -6.35 8.26 18.31
CA GLN A 62 -5.02 8.83 18.06
C GLN A 62 -5.05 9.86 16.92
N VAL A 63 -5.78 9.57 15.84
CA VAL A 63 -5.91 10.48 14.69
C VAL A 63 -6.72 11.72 15.07
N THR A 64 -7.77 11.57 15.88
CA THR A 64 -8.56 12.71 16.36
C THR A 64 -7.70 13.67 17.17
N GLY A 65 -6.90 13.17 18.13
CA GLY A 65 -5.96 14.02 18.87
C GLY A 65 -4.96 14.74 17.96
N PHE A 66 -4.47 14.06 16.92
CA PHE A 66 -3.61 14.68 15.92
C PHE A 66 -4.33 15.79 15.13
N LEU A 67 -5.56 15.56 14.69
CA LEU A 67 -6.36 16.56 13.97
C LEU A 67 -6.71 17.77 14.86
N GLU A 68 -6.86 17.57 16.18
CA GLU A 68 -7.10 18.62 17.17
C GLU A 68 -5.86 19.46 17.51
N GLY A 69 -4.68 19.07 17.01
CA GLY A 69 -3.45 19.85 17.17
C GLY A 69 -2.40 19.22 18.07
N GLU A 70 -2.63 18.04 18.65
CA GLU A 70 -1.62 17.35 19.45
C GLU A 70 -0.46 16.87 18.56
N ARG A 71 0.77 17.09 19.01
CA ARG A 71 2.01 16.77 18.30
C ARG A 71 2.98 15.96 19.16
N ASP A 72 2.80 15.92 20.47
CA ASP A 72 3.50 14.98 21.33
C ASP A 72 2.88 13.59 21.16
N TYR A 73 3.63 12.69 20.52
CA TYR A 73 3.24 11.30 20.30
C TYR A 73 2.92 10.55 21.58
N SER A 74 3.53 10.97 22.70
CA SER A 74 3.25 10.40 24.02
C SER A 74 1.82 10.67 24.45
N ASN A 75 1.19 11.75 23.98
CA ASN A 75 -0.17 12.16 24.30
C ASN A 75 -1.21 11.66 23.27
N LEU A 76 -0.78 11.30 22.06
CA LEU A 76 -1.62 10.64 21.07
C LEU A 76 -1.94 9.20 21.51
N LYS A 77 -2.97 9.01 22.35
CA LYS A 77 -3.33 7.72 22.96
C LYS A 77 -4.70 7.24 22.50
N GLY A 78 -4.83 5.93 22.38
CA GLY A 78 -6.12 5.24 22.29
C GLY A 78 -6.27 4.24 23.43
N ASP A 79 -7.29 3.39 23.37
CA ASP A 79 -7.55 2.35 24.37
C ASP A 79 -6.39 1.35 24.54
N THR A 80 -5.49 1.27 23.56
CA THR A 80 -4.30 0.42 23.55
C THR A 80 -3.02 1.13 24.00
N GLY A 81 -3.12 2.40 24.42
CA GLY A 81 -1.99 3.22 24.86
C GLY A 81 -1.50 4.23 23.80
N PRO A 82 -0.28 4.76 23.98
CA PRO A 82 0.30 5.76 23.08
C PRO A 82 0.54 5.24 21.66
N LEU A 83 0.51 6.17 20.72
CA LEU A 83 0.82 5.91 19.32
C LEU A 83 2.29 5.49 19.19
N VAL A 84 2.50 4.29 18.65
CA VAL A 84 3.84 3.74 18.38
C VAL A 84 4.17 3.73 16.89
N TYR A 85 3.25 4.09 16.00
CA TYR A 85 3.50 4.12 14.57
C TYR A 85 4.16 5.43 14.13
N PRO A 86 5.01 5.41 13.08
CA PRO A 86 5.63 6.64 12.58
C PRO A 86 4.61 7.55 11.86
N ALA A 87 5.06 8.75 11.50
CA ALA A 87 4.26 9.84 10.93
C ALA A 87 3.30 9.46 9.79
N GLY A 88 3.70 8.57 8.88
CA GLY A 88 2.88 8.15 7.75
C GLY A 88 1.55 7.53 8.17
N PHE A 89 1.49 6.86 9.32
CA PHE A 89 0.24 6.36 9.89
C PHE A 89 -0.77 7.49 10.13
N LEU A 90 -0.35 8.58 10.77
CA LEU A 90 -1.23 9.70 11.11
C LEU A 90 -1.82 10.33 9.84
N TYR A 91 -1.01 10.56 8.82
CA TYR A 91 -1.48 11.15 7.56
C TYR A 91 -2.45 10.23 6.81
N ILE A 92 -2.14 8.93 6.73
CA ILE A 92 -3.02 7.97 6.05
C ILE A 92 -4.36 7.87 6.79
N TYR A 93 -4.33 7.67 8.10
CA TYR A 93 -5.57 7.51 8.86
C TYR A 93 -6.36 8.82 9.02
N SER A 94 -5.70 9.98 8.97
CA SER A 94 -6.39 11.28 8.82
C SER A 94 -7.15 11.36 7.50
N ALA A 95 -6.53 10.92 6.39
CA ALA A 95 -7.21 10.87 5.09
C ALA A 95 -8.36 9.86 5.09
N ILE A 96 -8.20 8.71 5.75
CA ILE A 96 -9.29 7.75 5.94
C ILE A 96 -10.43 8.39 6.72
N GLN A 97 -10.15 9.02 7.87
CA GLN A 97 -11.17 9.68 8.68
C GLN A 97 -11.92 10.76 7.89
N TYR A 98 -11.22 11.53 7.05
CA TYR A 98 -11.82 12.52 6.17
C TYR A 98 -12.76 11.90 5.13
N VAL A 99 -12.37 10.79 4.49
CA VAL A 99 -13.15 10.14 3.43
C VAL A 99 -14.31 9.31 3.98
N THR A 100 -14.12 8.64 5.12
CA THR A 100 -15.10 7.69 5.69
C THR A 100 -15.95 8.31 6.80
N GLY A 101 -15.60 9.50 7.28
CA GLY A 101 -16.17 10.09 8.50
C GLY A 101 -15.85 9.28 9.76
N GLY A 102 -14.80 8.45 9.75
CA GLY A 102 -14.48 7.53 10.84
C GLY A 102 -15.43 6.33 10.96
N GLN A 103 -16.35 6.14 10.00
CA GLN A 103 -17.30 5.04 10.02
C GLN A 103 -16.65 3.73 9.55
N VAL A 104 -16.99 2.64 10.24
CA VAL A 104 -16.42 1.30 9.97
C VAL A 104 -16.80 0.80 8.59
N TYR A 105 -18.08 0.87 8.20
CA TYR A 105 -18.54 0.27 6.93
C TYR A 105 -17.88 0.90 5.68
N PRO A 106 -17.82 2.24 5.52
CA PRO A 106 -17.04 2.85 4.43
C PRO A 106 -15.54 2.52 4.50
N ALA A 107 -14.97 2.38 5.71
CA ALA A 107 -13.59 1.94 5.87
C ALA A 107 -13.39 0.48 5.42
N GLN A 108 -14.33 -0.42 5.70
CA GLN A 108 -14.27 -1.81 5.19
C GLN A 108 -14.26 -1.86 3.66
N ILE A 109 -15.06 -1.00 3.00
CA ILE A 109 -15.04 -0.89 1.54
C ILE A 109 -13.67 -0.40 1.05
N LEU A 110 -13.12 0.64 1.67
CA LEU A 110 -11.79 1.17 1.33
C LEU A 110 -10.69 0.11 1.51
N PHE A 111 -10.70 -0.61 2.62
CA PHE A 111 -9.76 -1.70 2.88
C PHE A 111 -9.99 -2.91 1.96
N GLY A 112 -11.23 -3.13 1.50
CA GLY A 112 -11.53 -4.11 0.46
C GLY A 112 -10.84 -3.76 -0.86
N PHE A 113 -10.88 -2.49 -1.29
CA PHE A 113 -10.12 -2.03 -2.46
C PHE A 113 -8.60 -2.15 -2.24
N LEU A 114 -8.11 -1.81 -1.04
CA LEU A 114 -6.70 -1.95 -0.69
C LEU A 114 -6.24 -3.41 -0.76
N TYR A 115 -7.06 -4.35 -0.26
CA TYR A 115 -6.80 -5.78 -0.37
C TYR A 115 -6.73 -6.23 -1.83
N MET A 116 -7.70 -5.81 -2.66
CA MET A 116 -7.69 -6.18 -4.08
C MET A 116 -6.48 -5.62 -4.83
N LEU A 117 -6.04 -4.40 -4.47
CA LEU A 117 -4.82 -3.81 -5.00
C LEU A 117 -3.59 -4.62 -4.58
N ASP A 118 -3.46 -4.98 -3.31
CA ASP A 118 -2.37 -5.81 -2.81
C ASP A 118 -2.30 -7.17 -3.52
N LEU A 119 -3.44 -7.86 -3.60
CA LEU A 119 -3.54 -9.14 -4.28
C LEU A 119 -3.14 -9.03 -5.75
N ALA A 120 -3.57 -7.97 -6.44
CA ALA A 120 -3.18 -7.72 -7.83
C ALA A 120 -1.67 -7.50 -7.99
N ILE A 121 -1.04 -6.76 -7.06
CA ILE A 121 0.42 -6.55 -7.03
C ILE A 121 1.14 -7.88 -6.82
N VAL A 122 0.70 -8.70 -5.86
CA VAL A 122 1.29 -10.01 -5.56
C VAL A 122 1.15 -10.96 -6.75
N VAL A 123 -0.05 -11.07 -7.32
CA VAL A 123 -0.29 -11.86 -8.53
C VAL A 123 0.60 -11.39 -9.68
N PHE A 124 0.75 -10.07 -9.88
CA PHE A 124 1.66 -9.52 -10.89
C PHE A 124 3.12 -9.94 -10.64
N MET A 125 3.60 -9.94 -9.39
CA MET A 125 4.94 -10.42 -9.07
C MET A 125 5.14 -11.88 -9.51
N TYR A 126 4.19 -12.77 -9.21
CA TYR A 126 4.26 -14.17 -9.60
C TYR A 126 4.17 -14.37 -11.13
N LEU A 127 3.35 -13.58 -11.82
CA LEU A 127 3.30 -13.59 -13.28
C LEU A 127 4.61 -13.08 -13.92
N LYS A 128 5.27 -12.11 -13.28
CA LYS A 128 6.50 -11.49 -13.80
C LYS A 128 7.73 -12.36 -13.58
N THR A 129 7.79 -13.08 -12.46
CA THR A 129 8.92 -13.97 -12.11
C THR A 129 8.76 -15.36 -12.72
N ASP A 130 7.53 -15.77 -13.02
CA ASP A 130 7.19 -17.03 -13.69
C ASP A 130 7.65 -18.30 -12.94
N VAL A 131 7.91 -18.19 -11.63
CA VAL A 131 8.54 -19.26 -10.81
C VAL A 131 7.60 -20.38 -10.36
N VAL A 132 6.28 -20.19 -10.45
CA VAL A 132 5.27 -21.17 -9.96
C VAL A 132 4.27 -21.55 -11.04
N PRO A 133 3.67 -22.75 -10.99
CA PRO A 133 2.60 -23.13 -11.92
C PRO A 133 1.33 -22.30 -11.70
N TRP A 134 0.46 -22.25 -12.73
CA TRP A 134 -0.74 -21.39 -12.72
C TRP A 134 -1.70 -21.69 -11.56
N TRP A 135 -1.86 -22.96 -11.18
CA TRP A 135 -2.77 -23.37 -10.11
C TRP A 135 -2.31 -22.86 -8.73
N ALA A 136 -1.00 -22.63 -8.55
CA ALA A 136 -0.45 -22.14 -7.29
C ALA A 136 -0.89 -20.69 -6.99
N LEU A 137 -1.32 -19.93 -8.00
CA LEU A 137 -1.89 -18.59 -7.81
C LEU A 137 -3.14 -18.63 -6.94
N SER A 138 -3.90 -19.75 -6.94
CA SER A 138 -5.06 -19.90 -6.05
C SER A 138 -4.69 -19.82 -4.58
N LEU A 139 -3.49 -20.24 -4.19
CA LEU A 139 -3.06 -20.21 -2.79
C LEU A 139 -2.94 -18.78 -2.24
N LEU A 140 -2.83 -17.78 -3.13
CA LEU A 140 -2.73 -16.36 -2.75
C LEU A 140 -4.05 -15.82 -2.18
N SER A 141 -5.19 -16.41 -2.55
CA SER A 141 -6.54 -15.99 -2.12
C SER A 141 -7.16 -16.85 -1.01
N LEU A 142 -6.56 -17.97 -0.63
CA LEU A 142 -7.21 -18.91 0.31
C LEU A 142 -7.04 -18.52 1.79
N SER A 143 -6.28 -17.47 2.09
CA SER A 143 -5.97 -17.10 3.46
C SER A 143 -7.11 -16.32 4.13
N LYS A 144 -7.92 -17.03 4.93
CA LYS A 144 -8.95 -16.40 5.81
C LYS A 144 -8.37 -15.31 6.70
N ARG A 145 -7.13 -15.49 7.17
CA ARG A 145 -6.47 -14.54 8.06
C ARG A 145 -6.19 -13.21 7.35
N VAL A 146 -5.71 -13.24 6.10
CA VAL A 146 -5.42 -12.01 5.35
C VAL A 146 -6.70 -11.23 5.09
N HIS A 147 -7.77 -11.89 4.66
CA HIS A 147 -9.09 -11.26 4.52
C HIS A 147 -9.53 -10.58 5.82
N SER A 148 -9.44 -11.30 6.95
CA SER A 148 -9.81 -10.75 8.25
C SER A 148 -8.98 -9.51 8.63
N ILE A 149 -7.66 -9.55 8.41
CA ILE A 149 -6.76 -8.42 8.71
C ILE A 149 -7.15 -7.18 7.92
N PHE A 150 -7.41 -7.32 6.62
CA PHE A 150 -7.81 -6.20 5.78
C PHE A 150 -9.22 -5.72 6.11
N VAL A 151 -10.24 -6.56 5.95
CA VAL A 151 -11.63 -6.08 5.88
C VAL A 151 -12.43 -6.22 7.16
N LEU A 152 -11.95 -6.98 8.15
CA LEU A 152 -12.65 -7.16 9.43
C LEU A 152 -11.94 -6.50 10.62
N ARG A 153 -10.67 -6.15 10.48
CA ARG A 153 -9.85 -5.55 11.54
C ARG A 153 -9.32 -4.16 11.18
N LEU A 154 -9.16 -3.86 9.89
CA LEU A 154 -8.72 -2.55 9.37
C LEU A 154 -7.33 -2.15 9.88
N PHE A 155 -6.41 -3.13 9.92
CA PHE A 155 -5.06 -2.94 10.48
C PHE A 155 -4.16 -2.07 9.61
N ASN A 156 -3.33 -1.26 10.26
CA ASN A 156 -2.34 -0.40 9.59
C ASN A 156 -1.34 -1.21 8.73
N ASP A 157 -1.08 -2.47 9.12
CA ASP A 157 -0.25 -3.42 8.39
C ASP A 157 -0.63 -3.55 6.91
N CYS A 158 -1.91 -3.36 6.57
CA CYS A 158 -2.40 -3.43 5.19
C CYS A 158 -1.71 -2.39 4.29
N PHE A 159 -1.70 -1.11 4.69
CA PHE A 159 -1.06 -0.07 3.90
C PHE A 159 0.45 -0.27 3.83
N ALA A 160 1.08 -0.61 4.95
CA ALA A 160 2.52 -0.86 4.99
C ALA A 160 2.93 -2.01 4.07
N THR A 161 2.17 -3.11 4.09
CA THR A 161 2.44 -4.30 3.26
C THR A 161 2.18 -4.03 1.78
N THR A 162 1.11 -3.32 1.44
CA THR A 162 0.82 -2.97 0.03
C THR A 162 1.88 -2.05 -0.57
N LEU A 163 2.35 -1.05 0.17
CA LEU A 163 3.47 -0.23 -0.29
C LEU A 163 4.77 -1.03 -0.40
N LEU A 164 5.05 -1.94 0.55
CA LEU A 164 6.20 -2.82 0.45
C LEU A 164 6.15 -3.71 -0.80
N HIS A 165 5.01 -4.34 -1.10
CA HIS A 165 4.84 -5.14 -2.32
C HIS A 165 4.97 -4.28 -3.59
N ALA A 166 4.45 -3.05 -3.59
CA ALA A 166 4.63 -2.10 -4.70
C ALA A 166 6.11 -1.70 -4.91
N ALA A 167 6.85 -1.53 -3.81
CA ALA A 167 8.29 -1.30 -3.86
C ALA A 167 9.04 -2.49 -4.48
N LEU A 168 8.70 -3.72 -4.08
CA LEU A 168 9.25 -4.94 -4.66
C LEU A 168 8.96 -5.07 -6.15
N VAL A 169 7.72 -4.78 -6.58
CA VAL A 169 7.37 -4.75 -8.01
C VAL A 169 8.24 -3.75 -8.78
N SER A 170 8.44 -2.55 -8.22
CA SER A 170 9.29 -1.53 -8.83
C SER A 170 10.74 -2.00 -8.97
N ILE A 171 11.29 -2.67 -7.96
CA ILE A 171 12.63 -3.26 -7.97
C ILE A 171 12.76 -4.39 -9.00
N ILE A 172 11.78 -5.31 -9.05
CA ILE A 172 11.73 -6.38 -10.06
C ILE A 172 11.73 -5.79 -11.48
N CYS A 173 11.06 -4.65 -11.66
CA CYS A 173 11.01 -3.92 -12.92
C CYS A 173 12.24 -3.02 -13.17
N GLN A 174 13.33 -3.18 -12.39
CA GLN A 174 14.58 -2.41 -12.47
C GLN A 174 14.41 -0.90 -12.22
N LYS A 175 13.32 -0.48 -11.57
CA LYS A 175 13.07 0.91 -11.17
C LYS A 175 13.49 1.14 -9.72
N TRP A 176 14.80 1.06 -9.46
CA TRP A 176 15.38 1.08 -8.12
C TRP A 176 15.05 2.35 -7.31
N HIS A 177 15.18 3.54 -7.90
CA HIS A 177 14.85 4.81 -7.22
C HIS A 177 13.38 4.87 -6.80
N LEU A 178 12.46 4.49 -7.69
CA LEU A 178 11.04 4.44 -7.39
C LEU A 178 10.75 3.41 -6.29
N GLY A 179 11.36 2.23 -6.38
CA GLY A 179 11.25 1.20 -5.35
C GLY A 179 11.66 1.71 -3.98
N LEU A 180 12.77 2.45 -3.88
CA LEU A 180 13.25 3.01 -2.62
C LEU A 180 12.38 4.14 -2.07
N VAL A 181 11.84 5.00 -2.95
CA VAL A 181 10.89 6.04 -2.56
C VAL A 181 9.62 5.40 -1.97
N ILE A 182 9.06 4.39 -2.63
CA ILE A 182 7.88 3.66 -2.14
C ILE A 182 8.19 2.89 -0.85
N PHE A 183 9.36 2.23 -0.78
CA PHE A 183 9.82 1.52 0.42
C PHE A 183 9.94 2.46 1.62
N SER A 184 10.49 3.66 1.41
CA SER A 184 10.56 4.71 2.44
C SER A 184 9.15 5.12 2.90
N GLY A 185 8.20 5.26 1.97
CA GLY A 185 6.79 5.44 2.30
C GLY A 185 6.25 4.33 3.21
N ALA A 186 6.51 3.06 2.90
CA ALA A 186 6.09 1.93 3.73
C ALA A 186 6.69 1.97 5.15
N VAL A 187 7.98 2.30 5.28
CA VAL A 187 8.66 2.46 6.58
C VAL A 187 8.03 3.59 7.40
N SER A 188 7.58 4.68 6.76
CA SER A 188 6.91 5.79 7.45
C SER A 188 5.54 5.41 8.03
N ILE A 189 4.94 4.31 7.58
CA ILE A 189 3.64 3.81 8.06
C ILE A 189 3.82 2.81 9.20
N LYS A 190 4.79 1.90 9.06
CA LYS A 190 5.10 0.90 10.07
C LYS A 190 6.58 0.56 10.07
N MET A 191 7.24 0.78 11.21
CA MET A 191 8.68 0.60 11.36
C MET A 191 9.16 -0.84 11.09
N ASN A 192 8.31 -1.86 11.26
CA ASN A 192 8.67 -3.27 11.00
C ASN A 192 9.10 -3.51 9.54
N VAL A 193 8.69 -2.65 8.61
CA VAL A 193 9.15 -2.72 7.21
C VAL A 193 10.66 -2.50 7.09
N LEU A 194 11.29 -1.82 8.06
CA LEU A 194 12.74 -1.63 8.10
C LEU A 194 13.52 -2.96 8.17
N LEU A 195 12.89 -4.05 8.63
CA LEU A 195 13.50 -5.38 8.65
C LEU A 195 13.87 -5.89 7.24
N TYR A 196 13.27 -5.33 6.18
CA TYR A 196 13.62 -5.64 4.80
C TYR A 196 14.80 -4.81 4.27
N ALA A 197 15.28 -3.80 5.02
CA ALA A 197 16.37 -2.91 4.56
C ALA A 197 17.73 -3.62 4.40
N PRO A 198 18.17 -4.53 5.29
CA PRO A 198 19.45 -5.22 5.11
C PRO A 198 19.55 -6.04 3.80
N PRO A 199 18.60 -6.94 3.46
CA PRO A 199 18.67 -7.64 2.17
C PRO A 199 18.49 -6.69 0.98
N LEU A 200 17.69 -5.62 1.11
CA LEU A 200 17.53 -4.62 0.05
C LEU A 200 18.83 -3.90 -0.26
N LEU A 201 19.57 -3.45 0.77
CA LEU A 201 20.88 -2.81 0.59
C LEU A 201 21.87 -3.73 -0.12
N LEU A 202 21.91 -5.01 0.26
CA LEU A 202 22.76 -6.00 -0.38
C LEU A 202 22.41 -6.17 -1.87
N LEU A 203 21.11 -6.19 -2.21
CA LEU A 203 20.67 -6.25 -3.61
C LEU A 203 21.05 -4.98 -4.38
N MET A 204 20.93 -3.81 -3.77
CA MET A 204 21.30 -2.53 -4.39
C MET A 204 22.79 -2.46 -4.72
N VAL A 205 23.67 -2.84 -3.79
CA VAL A 205 25.13 -2.84 -4.01
C VAL A 205 25.53 -3.82 -5.12
N LYS A 206 24.75 -4.89 -5.33
CA LYS A 206 24.96 -5.83 -6.45
C LYS A 206 24.40 -5.34 -7.78
N ALA A 207 23.33 -4.56 -7.76
CA ALA A 207 22.59 -4.16 -8.96
C ALA A 207 22.97 -2.78 -9.50
N MET A 208 23.50 -1.90 -8.66
CA MET A 208 23.79 -0.50 -8.97
C MET A 208 25.25 -0.15 -8.62
N ASP A 209 25.77 0.91 -9.21
CA ASP A 209 27.02 1.52 -8.80
C ASP A 209 26.85 2.32 -7.50
N ILE A 210 27.96 2.70 -6.87
CA ILE A 210 27.95 3.41 -5.59
C ILE A 210 27.17 4.73 -5.68
N VAL A 211 27.29 5.47 -6.79
CA VAL A 211 26.58 6.73 -7.01
C VAL A 211 25.07 6.49 -7.10
N GLY A 212 24.64 5.46 -7.84
CA GLY A 212 23.25 5.06 -7.91
C GLY A 212 22.66 4.64 -6.55
N VAL A 213 23.42 3.89 -5.75
CA VAL A 213 23.03 3.53 -4.37
C VAL A 213 22.82 4.77 -3.52
N ILE A 214 23.80 5.69 -3.52
CA ILE A 214 23.73 6.93 -2.73
C ILE A 214 22.53 7.78 -3.16
N SER A 215 22.30 7.95 -4.46
CA SER A 215 21.19 8.81 -4.92
C SER A 215 19.81 8.18 -4.63
N ALA A 216 19.69 6.86 -4.68
CA ALA A 216 18.46 6.17 -4.29
C ALA A 216 18.19 6.28 -2.77
N LEU A 217 19.23 6.14 -1.95
CA LEU A 217 19.14 6.35 -0.50
C LEU A 217 18.81 7.81 -0.15
N ALA A 218 19.39 8.78 -0.88
CA ALA A 218 19.06 10.19 -0.71
C ALA A 218 17.57 10.45 -1.02
N GLY A 219 17.03 9.86 -2.10
CA GLY A 219 15.61 9.92 -2.41
C GLY A 219 14.72 9.34 -1.30
N ALA A 220 15.11 8.19 -0.73
CA ALA A 220 14.39 7.60 0.41
C ALA A 220 14.47 8.50 1.66
N ALA A 221 15.62 9.11 1.94
CA ALA A 221 15.81 10.02 3.06
C ALA A 221 14.97 11.29 2.93
N LEU A 222 14.87 11.86 1.73
CA LEU A 222 14.02 13.03 1.45
C LEU A 222 12.55 12.76 1.79
N VAL A 223 12.04 11.56 1.49
CA VAL A 223 10.68 11.16 1.89
C VAL A 223 10.53 11.21 3.41
N GLN A 224 11.45 10.62 4.18
CA GLN A 224 11.40 10.64 5.65
C GLN A 224 11.45 12.06 6.21
N VAL A 225 12.37 12.88 5.70
CA VAL A 225 12.51 14.28 6.12
C VAL A 225 11.23 15.07 5.83
N SER A 226 10.57 14.82 4.69
CA SER A 226 9.33 15.50 4.32
C SER A 226 8.19 15.22 5.29
N TRP A 227 8.05 13.96 5.74
CA TRP A 227 7.05 13.58 6.73
C TRP A 227 7.30 14.22 8.10
N VAL A 228 8.55 14.17 8.57
CA VAL A 228 8.96 14.75 9.86
C VAL A 228 8.81 16.27 9.84
N THR A 229 9.28 16.93 8.78
CA THR A 229 9.22 18.39 8.64
C THR A 229 7.77 18.87 8.62
N SER A 230 6.88 18.16 7.92
CA SER A 230 5.46 18.50 7.90
C SER A 230 4.84 18.49 9.30
N ILE A 231 5.19 17.52 10.16
CA ILE A 231 4.71 17.49 11.56
C ILE A 231 5.28 18.66 12.36
N LEU A 232 6.58 18.95 12.22
CA LEU A 232 7.25 20.03 12.95
C LEU A 232 6.72 21.41 12.55
N LEU A 233 6.46 21.66 11.26
CA LEU A 233 5.90 22.93 10.79
C LEU A 233 4.47 23.14 11.31
N MET A 234 3.67 22.07 11.39
CA MET A 234 2.34 22.14 12.01
C MET A 234 2.40 22.42 13.52
N ASN A 235 3.53 22.17 14.19
CA ASN A 235 3.76 22.48 15.61
C ASN A 235 4.16 23.95 15.84
N GLY A 236 4.88 24.55 14.88
CA GLY A 236 5.21 25.98 14.93
C GLY A 236 3.97 26.88 14.81
N ALA A 237 3.02 26.50 13.94
CA ALA A 237 1.81 27.28 13.72
C ALA A 237 0.82 27.26 14.91
N SER A 238 0.80 26.20 15.73
CA SER A 238 -0.03 26.14 16.94
C SER A 238 0.55 26.94 18.10
N SER A 239 1.88 27.09 18.15
CA SER A 239 2.59 27.88 19.17
C SER A 239 2.26 29.38 19.08
N ASP A 240 2.06 29.89 17.85
CA ASP A 240 1.74 31.30 17.61
C ASP A 240 0.28 31.66 17.93
N GLN A 241 -0.63 30.68 18.03
CA GLN A 241 -2.04 30.94 18.38
C GLN A 241 -2.28 31.07 19.88
N ILE A 242 -1.40 30.51 20.72
CA ILE A 242 -1.53 30.56 22.19
C ILE A 242 -1.06 31.92 22.76
N VAL A 243 -0.31 32.72 21.98
CA VAL A 243 0.19 34.04 22.43
C VAL A 243 -0.86 35.17 22.24
N TYR A 244 -1.98 34.91 21.57
CA TYR A 244 -3.02 35.92 21.27
C TYR A 244 -4.41 35.63 21.86
N GLN A 245 -4.51 34.75 22.87
CA GLN A 245 -5.71 34.62 23.72
C GLN A 245 -5.35 34.92 25.18
#